data_AF-A0A8T5KUM6-F1
#
_entry.id   AF-A0A8T5KUM6-F1
#
_cell.length_a   1.000
_cell.length_b   1.000
_cell.length_c   1.000
_cell.angle_alpha   90.00
_cell.angle_beta   90.00
_cell.angle_gamma   90.00
#
_symmetry.space_group_name_H-M   'P 1'
#
loop_
_entity.id
_entity.type
_entity.pdbx_description
1 polymer ?
#
loop_
_entity_poly.entity_id
_entity_poly.type
_entity_poly.pdbx_seq_one_letter_code
_entity_poly.pdbx_strand_id
1 'polypeptide(L)'
;MKNKFSTQWKSSKQPRKQRKYLANAPLHTKHKFLSAQLSKELRKKHGKKSIPIRKNDEVLVMRGSFKKKKAKVITIDLKRTRIALENIQRTKKDGTKVSVWFHPSSLQIQTLNLEDKKRISALNKSKEKKNVPNKS
;
A
#
# COMPACT_ATOMS: atom_id res chain seq x y z
N MET A 1 -2.44 25.59 -3.31
CA MET A 1 -2.52 25.74 -1.85
C MET A 1 -1.40 26.67 -1.46
N LYS A 2 -1.68 27.68 -0.62
CA LYS A 2 -0.65 28.60 -0.11
C LYS A 2 0.35 27.83 0.78
N ASN A 3 -0.16 27.02 1.71
CA ASN A 3 0.64 26.20 2.61
C ASN A 3 1.32 25.00 1.92
N LYS A 4 2.38 24.47 2.55
CA LYS A 4 3.15 23.30 2.10
C LYS A 4 2.32 22.02 2.13
N PHE A 5 1.56 21.80 3.20
CA PHE A 5 0.61 20.70 3.41
C PHE A 5 -0.49 21.15 4.40
N SER A 6 -1.65 20.51 4.39
CA SER A 6 -2.72 20.71 5.39
C SER A 6 -3.49 19.42 5.59
N THR A 7 -3.71 19.02 6.85
CA THR A 7 -4.53 17.86 7.23
C THR A 7 -6.03 18.12 7.07
N GLN A 8 -6.46 19.38 7.17
CA GLN A 8 -7.85 19.80 7.04
C GLN A 8 -8.32 19.83 5.58
N TRP A 9 -7.38 19.87 4.63
CA TRP A 9 -7.71 19.87 3.21
C TRP A 9 -8.34 18.53 2.82
N LYS A 10 -9.63 18.57 2.44
CA LYS A 10 -10.42 17.38 2.07
C LYS A 10 -10.26 17.03 0.58
N SER A 11 -10.49 17.97 -0.31
CA SER A 11 -10.40 17.75 -1.77
C SER A 11 -10.28 19.07 -2.56
N SER A 12 -9.91 18.96 -3.83
CA SER A 12 -9.98 20.07 -4.81
C SER A 12 -10.02 19.47 -6.20
N LYS A 13 -10.77 20.07 -7.13
CA LYS A 13 -10.77 19.67 -8.56
C LYS A 13 -9.46 20.04 -9.28
N GLN A 14 -8.69 21.00 -8.76
CA GLN A 14 -7.49 21.51 -9.41
C GLN A 14 -6.31 20.52 -9.35
N PRO A 15 -5.78 20.02 -10.48
CA PRO A 15 -4.70 19.01 -10.51
C PRO A 15 -3.42 19.47 -9.82
N ARG A 16 -3.05 20.75 -9.97
CA ARG A 16 -1.87 21.35 -9.32
C ARG A 16 -1.94 21.22 -7.79
N LYS A 17 -3.12 21.43 -7.21
CA LYS A 17 -3.32 21.31 -5.75
C LYS A 17 -3.23 19.86 -5.29
N GLN A 18 -3.83 18.93 -6.03
CA GLN A 18 -3.78 17.49 -5.73
C GLN A 18 -2.35 16.93 -5.80
N ARG A 19 -1.59 17.25 -6.86
CA ARG A 19 -0.19 16.82 -7.01
C ARG A 19 0.70 17.39 -5.90
N LYS A 20 0.53 18.68 -5.56
CA LYS A 20 1.26 19.32 -4.45
C LYS A 20 0.99 18.61 -3.11
N TYR A 21 -0.27 18.23 -2.86
CA TYR A 21 -0.64 17.51 -1.64
C TYR A 21 0.05 16.15 -1.54
N LEU A 22 0.04 15.33 -2.61
CA LEU A 22 0.68 14.02 -2.63
C LEU A 22 2.20 14.10 -2.43
N ALA A 23 2.86 15.05 -3.12
CA ALA A 23 4.30 15.25 -3.02
C ALA A 23 4.74 15.62 -1.60
N ASN A 24 4.02 16.56 -0.98
CA ASN A 24 4.36 17.14 0.32
C ASN A 24 3.76 16.42 1.53
N ALA A 25 3.03 15.32 1.33
CA ALA A 25 2.38 14.60 2.43
C ALA A 25 3.40 14.09 3.47
N PRO A 26 3.13 14.24 4.79
CA PRO A 26 3.95 13.65 5.85
C PRO A 26 3.97 12.12 5.77
N LEU A 27 5.00 11.50 6.36
CA LEU A 27 5.23 10.04 6.28
C LEU A 27 4.05 9.20 6.80
N HIS A 28 3.44 9.60 7.93
CA HIS A 28 2.28 8.90 8.48
C HIS A 28 1.06 8.95 7.55
N THR A 29 0.92 10.01 6.75
CA THR A 29 -0.14 10.14 5.74
C THR A 29 0.21 9.32 4.50
N LYS A 30 1.48 9.34 4.06
CA LYS A 30 1.97 8.53 2.94
C LYS A 30 1.81 7.03 3.15
N HIS A 31 1.83 6.57 4.40
CA HIS A 31 1.52 5.17 4.73
C HIS A 31 0.13 4.73 4.21
N LYS A 32 -0.88 5.62 4.22
CA LYS A 32 -2.20 5.30 3.65
C LYS A 32 -2.16 5.16 2.12
N PHE A 33 -1.26 5.88 1.45
CA PHE A 33 -1.10 5.80 -0.02
C PHE A 33 -0.47 4.48 -0.45
N LEU A 34 0.24 3.78 0.45
CA LEU A 34 0.82 2.45 0.23
C LEU A 34 -0.20 1.30 0.36
N SER A 35 -1.47 1.57 0.06
CA SER A 35 -2.52 0.55 0.08
C SER A 35 -2.52 -0.27 -1.22
N ALA A 36 -2.52 -1.59 -1.08
CA ALA A 36 -2.63 -2.52 -2.20
C ALA A 36 -3.91 -3.36 -2.12
N GLN A 37 -4.30 -3.92 -3.26
CA GLN A 37 -5.51 -4.72 -3.36
C GLN A 37 -5.34 -6.07 -2.67
N LEU A 38 -6.38 -6.55 -1.98
CA LEU A 38 -6.39 -7.90 -1.38
C LEU A 38 -6.76 -8.98 -2.42
N SER A 39 -6.32 -10.21 -2.20
CA SER A 39 -6.81 -11.41 -2.91
C SER A 39 -8.32 -11.58 -2.75
N LYS A 40 -8.99 -12.27 -3.69
CA LYS A 40 -10.45 -12.46 -3.62
C LYS A 40 -10.87 -13.15 -2.32
N GLU A 41 -10.08 -14.09 -1.83
CA GLU A 41 -10.27 -14.79 -0.56
C GLU A 41 -10.16 -13.85 0.63
N LEU A 42 -9.08 -13.07 0.71
CA LEU A 42 -8.89 -12.09 1.79
C LEU A 42 -9.96 -11.00 1.77
N ARG A 43 -10.44 -10.59 0.59
CA ARG A 43 -11.55 -9.65 0.45
C ARG A 43 -12.84 -10.19 1.05
N LYS A 44 -13.14 -11.48 0.85
CA LYS A 44 -14.29 -12.14 1.47
C LYS A 44 -14.11 -12.21 2.99
N LYS A 45 -12.95 -12.67 3.47
CA LYS A 45 -12.66 -12.83 4.90
C LYS A 45 -12.68 -11.54 5.70
N HIS A 46 -12.19 -10.44 5.14
CA HIS A 46 -12.04 -9.16 5.85
C HIS A 46 -13.00 -8.06 5.40
N GLY A 47 -13.76 -8.29 4.31
CA GLY A 47 -14.71 -7.32 3.77
C GLY A 47 -14.07 -6.06 3.16
N LYS A 48 -12.75 -5.95 3.08
CA LYS A 48 -12.05 -4.79 2.51
C LYS A 48 -11.55 -5.07 1.10
N LYS A 49 -11.44 -4.03 0.29
CA LYS A 49 -10.84 -4.11 -1.05
C LYS A 49 -9.31 -3.98 -1.00
N SER A 50 -8.79 -3.12 -0.12
CA SER A 50 -7.36 -2.81 -0.02
C SER A 50 -6.95 -2.47 1.42
N ILE A 51 -5.66 -2.66 1.72
CA ILE A 51 -5.04 -2.40 3.02
C ILE A 51 -3.61 -1.88 2.79
N PRO A 52 -3.07 -0.99 3.66
CA PRO A 52 -1.66 -0.62 3.64
C PRO A 52 -0.73 -1.82 3.78
N ILE A 53 0.20 -1.96 2.82
CA ILE A 53 1.24 -3.00 2.84
C ILE A 53 2.18 -2.80 4.02
N ARG A 54 2.61 -3.90 4.62
CA ARG A 54 3.65 -3.95 5.65
C ARG A 54 4.76 -4.92 5.27
N LYS A 55 5.89 -4.82 5.97
CA LYS A 55 6.99 -5.78 5.85
C LYS A 55 6.49 -7.19 6.15
N ASN A 56 7.02 -8.17 5.43
CA ASN A 56 6.66 -9.59 5.51
C ASN A 56 5.24 -9.95 5.01
N ASP A 57 4.47 -9.00 4.45
CA ASP A 57 3.29 -9.37 3.65
C ASP A 57 3.75 -10.10 2.38
N GLU A 58 3.01 -11.13 1.96
CA GLU A 58 3.25 -11.78 0.67
C GLU A 58 2.36 -11.17 -0.40
N VAL A 59 2.97 -10.80 -1.52
CA VAL A 59 2.29 -10.11 -2.61
C VAL A 59 2.55 -10.78 -3.94
N LEU A 60 1.56 -10.70 -4.82
CA LEU A 60 1.62 -11.07 -6.21
C LEU A 60 1.78 -9.80 -7.07
N VAL A 61 2.75 -9.80 -7.97
CA VAL A 61 2.93 -8.71 -8.93
C VAL A 61 1.91 -8.84 -10.07
N MET A 62 1.09 -7.82 -10.26
CA MET A 62 -0.02 -7.81 -11.23
C MET A 62 0.36 -7.19 -12.58
N ARG A 63 1.33 -6.27 -12.61
CA ARG A 63 1.72 -5.50 -13.81
C ARG A 63 3.25 -5.39 -13.91
N GLY A 64 3.76 -5.17 -15.14
CA GLY A 64 5.19 -5.02 -15.44
C GLY A 64 5.89 -6.35 -15.74
N SER A 65 7.22 -6.29 -15.91
CA SER A 65 8.04 -7.44 -16.35
C SER A 65 8.06 -8.62 -15.37
N PHE A 66 7.73 -8.38 -14.11
CA PHE A 66 7.73 -9.39 -13.05
C PHE A 66 6.32 -9.92 -12.72
N LYS A 67 5.36 -9.74 -13.65
CA LYS A 67 3.96 -10.17 -13.47
C LYS A 67 3.87 -11.67 -13.10
N LYS A 68 2.86 -12.02 -12.31
CA LYS A 68 2.58 -13.36 -11.78
C LYS A 68 3.61 -13.91 -10.77
N LYS A 69 4.70 -13.19 -10.49
CA LYS A 69 5.63 -13.58 -9.41
C LYS A 69 5.04 -13.26 -8.04
N LYS A 70 5.12 -14.22 -7.12
CA LYS A 70 4.84 -14.06 -5.70
C LYS A 70 6.13 -13.79 -4.96
N ALA A 71 6.12 -12.84 -4.03
CA ALA A 71 7.28 -12.48 -3.22
C ALA A 71 6.84 -11.84 -1.91
N LYS A 72 7.69 -11.94 -0.88
CA LYS A 72 7.51 -11.19 0.36
C LYS A 72 8.01 -9.76 0.23
N VAL A 73 7.44 -8.86 1.02
CA VAL A 73 7.85 -7.46 1.09
C VAL A 73 9.06 -7.32 2.02
N ILE A 74 10.20 -6.87 1.49
CA ILE A 74 11.41 -6.63 2.28
C ILE A 74 11.39 -5.21 2.86
N THR A 75 11.36 -4.21 1.98
CA THR A 75 11.48 -2.80 2.36
C THR A 75 10.37 -1.96 1.78
N ILE A 76 9.97 -0.95 2.56
CA ILE A 76 8.95 0.01 2.21
C ILE A 76 9.59 1.39 2.33
N ASP A 77 9.65 2.11 1.22
CA ASP A 77 10.08 3.50 1.18
C ASP A 77 8.84 4.39 1.20
N LEU A 78 8.55 4.95 2.38
CA LEU A 78 7.45 5.89 2.58
C LEU A 78 7.70 7.24 1.90
N LYS A 79 8.95 7.68 1.73
CA LYS A 79 9.26 8.98 1.10
C LYS A 79 8.89 8.94 -0.38
N ARG A 80 9.29 7.87 -1.07
CA ARG A 80 9.03 7.62 -2.49
C ARG A 80 7.73 6.88 -2.78
N THR A 81 7.03 6.40 -1.75
CA THR A 81 5.83 5.54 -1.88
C THR A 81 6.09 4.31 -2.76
N ARG A 82 7.23 3.65 -2.52
CA ARG A 82 7.70 2.49 -3.28
C ARG A 82 7.97 1.31 -2.36
N ILE A 83 7.90 0.11 -2.93
CA ILE A 83 8.06 -1.16 -2.21
C ILE A 83 9.09 -2.01 -2.94
N ALA A 84 10.01 -2.63 -2.21
CA ALA A 84 10.91 -3.64 -2.73
C ALA A 84 10.47 -5.04 -2.29
N LEU A 85 10.58 -5.99 -3.22
CA LEU A 85 10.16 -7.37 -3.03
C LEU A 85 11.35 -8.31 -2.99
N GLU A 86 11.19 -9.39 -2.25
CA GLU A 86 12.18 -10.45 -2.14
C GLU A 86 12.38 -11.18 -3.46
N ASN A 87 13.63 -11.50 -3.78
CA ASN A 87 14.03 -12.22 -5.00
C ASN A 87 13.60 -11.54 -6.32
N ILE A 88 13.18 -10.27 -6.29
CA ILE A 88 12.88 -9.47 -7.48
C ILE A 88 13.89 -8.34 -7.59
N GLN A 89 14.99 -8.67 -8.27
CA GLN A 89 16.17 -7.81 -8.43
C GLN A 89 16.54 -7.68 -9.92
N ARG A 90 17.31 -6.65 -10.24
CA ARG A 90 17.96 -6.44 -11.53
C ARG A 90 19.47 -6.42 -11.34
N THR A 91 20.20 -7.06 -12.24
CA THR A 91 21.66 -6.98 -12.31
C THR A 91 22.05 -5.67 -12.99
N LYS A 92 22.98 -4.93 -12.38
CA LYS A 92 23.65 -3.80 -13.03
C LYS A 92 24.73 -4.31 -13.99
N LYS A 93 25.26 -3.41 -14.82
CA LYS A 93 26.43 -3.70 -15.69
C LYS A 93 27.63 -4.18 -14.88
N ASP A 94 27.80 -3.65 -13.67
CA ASP A 94 28.87 -4.01 -12.72
C ASP A 94 28.65 -5.37 -12.03
N GLY A 95 27.64 -6.16 -12.44
CA GLY A 95 27.30 -7.47 -11.85
C GLY A 95 26.53 -7.42 -10.52
N THR A 96 26.52 -6.28 -9.81
CA THR A 96 25.78 -6.12 -8.55
C THR A 96 24.25 -6.20 -8.74
N LYS A 97 23.55 -6.84 -7.79
CA LYS A 97 22.08 -6.98 -7.81
C LYS A 97 21.42 -5.85 -7.03
N VAL A 98 20.42 -5.21 -7.64
CA VAL A 98 19.63 -4.13 -7.02
C VAL A 98 18.15 -4.46 -7.04
N SER A 99 17.49 -4.22 -5.91
CA SER A 99 16.04 -4.45 -5.78
C SER A 99 15.22 -3.53 -6.69
N VAL A 100 14.18 -4.09 -7.30
CA VAL A 100 13.26 -3.33 -8.14
C VAL A 100 12.18 -2.67 -7.29
N TRP A 101 11.92 -1.40 -7.56
CA TRP A 101 10.92 -0.61 -6.83
C TRP A 101 9.54 -0.66 -7.48
N PHE A 102 8.57 -1.21 -6.75
CA PHE A 102 7.18 -1.34 -7.18
C PHE A 102 6.29 -0.25 -6.59
N HIS A 103 5.24 0.11 -7.33
CA HIS A 103 4.14 0.92 -6.81
C HIS A 103 3.07 -0.03 -6.21
N PRO A 104 2.48 0.28 -5.04
CA PRO A 104 1.49 -0.59 -4.37
C PRO A 104 0.31 -1.00 -5.27
N SER A 105 -0.13 -0.14 -6.19
CA SER A 105 -1.23 -0.46 -7.12
C SER A 105 -0.91 -1.56 -8.14
N SER A 106 0.37 -1.85 -8.36
CA SER A 106 0.80 -2.99 -9.20
C SER A 106 0.87 -4.30 -8.43
N LEU A 107 0.56 -4.29 -7.13
CA LEU A 107 0.67 -5.44 -6.24
C LEU A 107 -0.71 -5.89 -5.75
N GLN A 108 -0.84 -7.18 -5.50
CA GLN A 108 -2.00 -7.77 -4.84
C GLN A 108 -1.53 -8.62 -3.66
N ILE A 109 -2.03 -8.32 -2.47
CA ILE A 109 -1.68 -9.05 -1.24
C ILE A 109 -2.35 -10.42 -1.27
N GLN A 110 -1.54 -11.47 -1.10
CA GLN A 110 -1.99 -12.86 -1.04
C GLN A 110 -2.10 -13.35 0.41
N THR A 111 -1.09 -13.07 1.23
CA THR A 111 -1.09 -13.37 2.66
C THR A 111 -0.70 -12.12 3.45
N LEU A 112 -1.35 -11.92 4.59
CA LEU A 112 -1.10 -10.79 5.48
C LEU A 112 -0.20 -11.23 6.62
N ASN A 113 0.82 -10.44 6.95
CA ASN A 113 1.47 -10.57 8.25
C ASN A 113 0.50 -10.08 9.34
N LEU A 114 0.19 -10.95 10.31
CA LEU A 114 -0.73 -10.68 11.43
C LEU A 114 -0.03 -10.61 12.80
N GLU A 115 1.30 -10.59 12.86
CA GLU A 115 2.05 -10.50 14.12
C GLU A 115 1.72 -9.21 14.91
N ASP A 116 1.47 -8.09 14.22
CA ASP A 116 1.17 -6.81 14.86
C ASP A 116 -0.30 -6.72 15.32
N LYS A 117 -0.50 -6.69 16.64
CA LYS A 117 -1.78 -6.46 17.32
C LYS A 117 -2.54 -5.24 16.79
N LYS A 118 -1.85 -4.14 16.45
CA LYS A 118 -2.49 -2.93 15.91
C LYS A 118 -3.11 -3.17 14.53
N ARG A 119 -2.53 -4.06 13.72
CA ARG A 119 -3.08 -4.45 12.42
C ARG A 119 -4.36 -5.26 12.59
N ILE A 120 -4.34 -6.22 13.52
CA ILE A 120 -5.48 -7.07 13.84
C ILE A 120 -6.64 -6.20 14.34
N SER A 121 -6.39 -5.29 15.28
CA SER A 121 -7.39 -4.33 15.76
C SER A 121 -7.98 -3.48 14.63
N ALA A 122 -7.14 -2.96 13.72
CA ALA A 122 -7.61 -2.18 12.56
C ALA A 122 -8.40 -3.00 11.52
N LEU A 123 -8.17 -4.31 11.45
CA LEU A 123 -8.95 -5.25 10.64
C LEU A 123 -10.30 -5.55 11.29
N ASN A 124 -10.34 -5.77 12.60
CA ASN A 124 -11.57 -6.08 13.33
C ASN A 124 -12.51 -4.88 13.42
N LYS A 125 -11.99 -3.68 13.74
CA LYS A 125 -12.77 -2.42 13.77
C LYS A 125 -13.52 -2.14 12.47
N SER A 126 -12.97 -2.59 11.35
CA SER A 126 -13.63 -2.44 10.07
C SER A 126 -14.65 -3.52 9.72
N LYS A 127 -14.52 -4.71 10.31
CA LYS A 127 -15.57 -5.73 10.21
C LYS A 127 -16.80 -5.27 10.99
N GLU A 128 -16.61 -4.77 12.20
CA GLU A 128 -17.68 -4.24 13.06
C GLU A 128 -18.46 -3.12 12.36
N LYS A 129 -17.78 -2.15 11.74
CA LYS A 129 -18.43 -1.06 11.00
C LYS A 129 -19.33 -1.50 9.85
N LYS A 130 -19.12 -2.69 9.27
CA LYS A 130 -20.01 -3.23 8.23
C LYS A 130 -21.27 -3.87 8.78
N ASN A 131 -21.22 -4.35 10.02
CA ASN A 131 -22.35 -5.02 10.67
C ASN A 131 -23.29 -4.01 11.33
N VAL A 132 -22.88 -2.74 11.47
CA VAL A 132 -23.79 -1.67 11.90
C VAL A 132 -24.73 -1.35 10.72
N PRO A 133 -26.05 -1.54 10.87
CA PRO A 133 -27.00 -1.16 9.83
C PRO A 133 -26.87 0.34 9.57
N ASN A 134 -26.86 0.73 8.29
CA ASN A 134 -26.90 2.14 7.92
C ASN A 134 -28.20 2.73 8.49
N LYS A 135 -28.11 3.56 9.53
CA LYS A 135 -29.23 4.41 9.94
C LYS A 135 -29.53 5.34 8.76
N SER A 136 -30.68 5.11 8.13
CA SER A 136 -31.35 6.02 7.20
C SER A 136 -31.74 7.29 7.91
#